data_AF-A0A7W9ATB3-F1
#
_entry.id   AF-A0A7W9ATB3-F1
#
_cell.length_a   1.000
_cell.length_b   1.000
_cell.length_c   1.000
_cell.angle_alpha   90.00
_cell.angle_beta   90.00
_cell.angle_gamma   90.00
#
_symmetry.space_group_name_H-M   'P 1'
#
loop_
_entity.id
_entity.type
_entity.pdbx_description
1 polymer ?
#
loop_
_entity_poly.entity_id
_entity_poly.type
_entity_poly.pdbx_seq_one_letter_code
_entity_poly.pdbx_strand_id
1 'polypeptide(L)'
;MSGKWLIALASVGLAAAPLSAQVRTIDPNAAIDGDLNGRAAPRAPAPQDRLSQEEMTVDPGPQDPVEQSAPPPAPAPAPTATTAAPAGPVTAERTAAAEETFARDDLMSAAEGVFGKGAQGLAGMLEKVLSEQGRPNAYIAGREASGAFVVGVRYGSGVMTHKIEGQRPVYWTGPSLGFDVGGDANKVFVLVYNLYDSQELYRRYPAAEGRVYFVGGFAATYLRRGDVVLIPIRLGVGWRLGANVGYMRFSEKSKWLPF
;
A
#
# COMPACT_ATOMS: atom_id res chain seq x y z
N MET A 1 69.05 -2.39 -33.14
CA MET A 1 69.11 -1.23 -32.22
C MET A 1 67.92 -1.32 -31.29
N SER A 2 68.17 -1.71 -30.05
CA SER A 2 67.16 -2.15 -29.07
C SER A 2 66.71 -0.96 -28.21
N GLY A 3 65.43 -0.59 -28.29
CA GLY A 3 64.83 0.46 -27.47
C GLY A 3 64.21 -0.12 -26.19
N LYS A 4 64.92 -0.01 -25.07
CA LYS A 4 64.43 -0.34 -23.72
C LYS A 4 63.45 0.74 -23.27
N TRP A 5 62.19 0.38 -23.02
CA TRP A 5 61.25 1.24 -22.27
C TRP A 5 61.34 0.92 -20.78
N LEU A 6 61.78 1.91 -20.01
CA LEU A 6 61.83 1.89 -18.55
C LEU A 6 60.40 1.91 -17.98
N ILE A 7 60.08 0.91 -17.17
CA ILE A 7 58.90 0.88 -16.31
C ILE A 7 59.19 1.81 -15.13
N ALA A 8 58.48 2.94 -15.04
CA ALA A 8 58.45 3.78 -13.84
C ALA A 8 57.37 3.26 -12.89
N LEU A 9 57.78 2.59 -11.80
CA LEU A 9 56.90 2.29 -10.67
C LEU A 9 56.69 3.59 -9.87
N ALA A 10 55.51 4.20 -10.00
CA ALA A 10 55.05 5.26 -9.09
C ALA A 10 54.22 4.62 -7.97
N SER A 11 54.87 4.29 -6.86
CA SER A 11 54.21 3.89 -5.62
C SER A 11 53.57 5.11 -4.96
N VAL A 12 52.30 5.36 -5.25
CA VAL A 12 51.47 6.34 -4.52
C VAL A 12 50.99 5.68 -3.22
N GLY A 13 51.71 5.97 -2.14
CA GLY A 13 51.22 5.72 -0.78
C GLY A 13 50.26 6.82 -0.38
N LEU A 14 48.96 6.55 -0.39
CA LEU A 14 47.96 7.46 0.20
C LEU A 14 47.63 6.97 1.62
N ALA A 15 48.13 7.72 2.59
CA ALA A 15 47.91 7.49 4.01
C ALA A 15 46.41 7.63 4.36
N ALA A 16 45.86 6.63 5.04
CA ALA A 16 44.53 6.72 5.65
C ALA A 16 44.65 7.58 6.91
N ALA A 17 44.13 8.81 6.87
CA ALA A 17 43.93 9.61 8.07
C ALA A 17 42.67 9.12 8.81
N PRO A 18 42.70 8.94 10.14
CA PRO A 18 41.50 8.61 10.90
C PRO A 18 40.54 9.82 10.89
N LEU A 19 39.34 9.63 10.34
CA LEU A 19 38.24 10.58 10.52
C LEU A 19 37.76 10.48 11.98
N SER A 20 38.22 11.40 12.83
CA SER A 20 37.64 11.59 14.16
C SER A 20 36.21 12.12 14.00
N ALA A 21 35.22 11.23 14.18
CA ALA A 21 33.83 11.62 14.32
C ALA A 21 33.69 12.50 15.58
N GLN A 22 33.43 13.80 15.39
CA GLN A 22 33.11 14.68 16.51
C GLN A 22 31.71 14.34 17.02
N VAL A 23 31.65 13.62 18.14
CA VAL A 23 30.42 13.41 18.88
C VAL A 23 30.02 14.76 19.48
N ARG A 24 29.02 15.42 18.90
CA ARG A 24 28.33 16.54 19.54
C ARG A 24 27.17 15.98 20.33
N THR A 25 27.26 16.07 21.66
CA THR A 25 26.14 15.82 22.56
C THR A 25 25.09 16.90 22.32
N ILE A 26 24.03 16.54 21.60
CA ILE A 26 22.85 17.38 21.43
C ILE A 26 21.99 17.13 22.67
N ASP A 27 21.85 18.13 23.53
CA ASP A 27 20.92 18.09 24.66
C ASP A 27 19.49 18.23 24.12
N PRO A 28 18.63 17.20 24.24
CA PRO A 28 17.27 17.23 23.71
C PRO A 28 16.35 18.25 24.42
N ASN A 29 16.74 18.82 25.56
CA ASN A 29 15.93 19.81 26.27
C ASN A 29 16.11 21.24 25.76
N ALA A 30 17.23 21.53 25.08
CA ALA A 30 17.54 22.88 24.59
C ALA A 30 16.56 23.40 23.51
N ALA A 31 15.85 22.49 22.82
CA ALA A 31 14.85 22.85 21.82
C ALA A 31 13.50 23.29 22.44
N ILE A 32 13.24 22.97 23.71
CA ILE A 32 11.95 23.23 24.38
C ILE A 32 11.98 24.57 25.12
N ASP A 33 13.13 24.98 25.66
CA ASP A 33 13.25 26.22 26.45
C ASP A 33 13.14 27.51 25.61
N GLY A 34 13.30 27.43 24.29
CA GLY A 34 13.23 28.58 23.38
C GLY A 34 11.82 29.14 23.16
N ASP A 35 10.77 28.36 23.42
CA ASP A 35 9.37 28.71 23.13
C ASP A 35 8.62 29.31 24.34
N LEU A 36 9.18 29.22 25.55
CA LEU A 36 8.49 29.64 26.78
C LEU A 36 8.59 31.15 27.08
N ASN A 37 9.44 31.90 26.38
CA ASN A 37 9.67 33.33 26.66
C ASN A 37 8.86 34.30 25.79
N GLY A 38 7.86 33.83 25.04
CA GLY A 38 7.29 34.60 23.91
C GLY A 38 5.78 34.90 23.90
N ARG A 39 4.96 34.52 24.88
CA ARG A 39 3.50 34.74 24.74
C ARG A 39 2.76 35.08 26.04
N ALA A 40 2.62 36.38 26.28
CA ALA A 40 1.55 36.92 27.10
C ALA A 40 0.20 36.73 26.37
N ALA A 41 -0.76 36.06 27.00
CA ALA A 41 -2.12 35.89 26.50
C ALA A 41 -3.08 36.94 27.13
N PRO A 42 -4.07 37.47 26.39
CA PRO A 42 -5.11 38.33 26.97
C PRO A 42 -6.15 37.53 27.77
N ARG A 43 -6.62 38.12 28.88
CA ARG A 43 -7.61 37.58 29.82
C ARG A 43 -9.04 37.77 29.31
N ALA A 44 -9.86 36.71 29.32
CA ALA A 44 -11.32 36.77 29.13
C ALA A 44 -12.07 36.55 30.46
N PRO A 45 -13.29 37.10 30.67
CA PRO A 45 -14.03 36.94 31.92
C PRO A 45 -14.85 35.64 31.98
N ALA A 46 -15.02 35.11 33.19
CA ALA A 46 -15.72 33.86 33.50
C ALA A 46 -17.25 34.04 33.67
N PRO A 47 -18.09 33.04 33.30
CA PRO A 47 -19.46 32.95 33.78
C PRO A 47 -19.53 32.17 35.11
N GLN A 48 -20.31 32.70 36.05
CA GLN A 48 -20.53 32.16 37.38
C GLN A 48 -21.65 31.11 37.35
N ASP A 49 -21.36 29.92 37.88
CA ASP A 49 -22.38 28.96 38.31
C ASP A 49 -23.12 29.53 39.54
N ARG A 50 -24.44 29.72 39.42
CA ARG A 50 -25.33 29.91 40.58
C ARG A 50 -26.57 29.05 40.44
N LEU A 51 -26.59 28.06 41.33
CA LEU A 51 -27.70 27.21 41.74
C LEU A 51 -28.98 28.00 42.03
N SER A 52 -30.15 27.46 41.65
CA SER A 52 -31.40 27.46 42.44
C SER A 52 -32.44 26.52 41.79
N GLN A 53 -32.93 25.58 42.59
CA GLN A 53 -34.12 24.76 42.35
C GLN A 53 -35.38 25.62 42.56
N GLU A 54 -36.45 25.35 41.79
CA GLU A 54 -37.87 25.65 42.09
C GLU A 54 -38.69 24.88 41.02
N GLU A 55 -39.14 23.64 41.28
CA GLU A 55 -40.40 23.23 41.93
C GLU A 55 -41.68 23.55 41.12
N MET A 56 -42.23 22.48 40.52
CA MET A 56 -43.66 22.12 40.39
C MET A 56 -44.71 23.11 39.85
N THR A 57 -45.28 22.81 38.66
CA THR A 57 -46.76 22.72 38.48
C THR A 57 -47.17 21.95 37.22
N VAL A 58 -48.25 21.18 37.36
CA VAL A 58 -49.06 20.50 36.33
C VAL A 58 -49.93 21.51 35.58
N ASP A 59 -50.10 21.38 34.26
CA ASP A 59 -51.32 21.81 33.56
C ASP A 59 -51.53 21.08 32.21
N PRO A 60 -52.73 20.53 31.92
CA PRO A 60 -53.03 19.79 30.70
C PRO A 60 -53.56 20.70 29.58
N GLY A 61 -52.97 20.58 28.38
CA GLY A 61 -53.45 21.31 27.20
C GLY A 61 -54.78 20.79 26.62
N PRO A 62 -55.54 21.62 25.87
CA PRO A 62 -56.98 21.43 25.61
C PRO A 62 -57.32 20.29 24.65
N GLN A 63 -58.42 19.59 24.94
CA GLN A 63 -59.06 18.60 24.07
C GLN A 63 -60.11 19.25 23.18
N ASP A 64 -60.18 18.84 21.90
CA ASP A 64 -61.27 19.08 20.95
C ASP A 64 -61.21 17.99 19.84
N PRO A 65 -62.30 17.65 19.12
CA PRO A 65 -63.24 16.61 19.54
C PRO A 65 -63.17 15.33 18.68
N VAL A 66 -63.80 14.28 19.22
CA VAL A 66 -64.06 12.99 18.57
C VAL A 66 -64.83 13.13 17.25
N GLU A 67 -64.25 12.65 16.14
CA GLU A 67 -64.97 12.41 14.88
C GLU A 67 -65.07 10.90 14.59
N GLN A 68 -66.30 10.47 14.34
CA GLN A 68 -66.76 9.10 14.32
C GLN A 68 -66.77 8.54 12.89
N SER A 69 -66.09 7.40 12.72
CA SER A 69 -66.33 6.30 11.77
C SER A 69 -66.32 6.56 10.24
N ALA A 70 -65.36 5.91 9.55
CA ALA A 70 -65.56 5.36 8.20
C ALA A 70 -65.00 3.92 8.12
N PRO A 71 -65.65 2.97 7.40
CA PRO A 71 -65.22 1.57 7.32
C PRO A 71 -63.96 1.39 6.45
N PRO A 72 -63.14 0.34 6.69
CA PRO A 72 -61.94 0.09 5.89
C PRO A 72 -62.31 -0.35 4.45
N PRO A 73 -61.57 0.12 3.42
CA PRO A 73 -61.71 -0.39 2.06
C PRO A 73 -61.21 -1.84 1.97
N ALA A 74 -61.88 -2.63 1.13
CA ALA A 74 -61.57 -4.03 0.87
C ALA A 74 -60.14 -4.23 0.31
N PRO A 75 -59.47 -5.36 0.60
CA PRO A 75 -58.14 -5.65 0.06
C PRO A 75 -58.19 -5.90 -1.45
N ALA A 76 -57.35 -5.19 -2.19
CA ALA A 76 -57.06 -5.47 -3.59
C ALA A 76 -56.36 -6.84 -3.75
N PRO A 77 -56.59 -7.57 -4.84
CA PRO A 77 -55.99 -8.89 -5.05
C PRO A 77 -54.45 -8.79 -5.20
N ALA A 78 -53.76 -9.71 -4.52
CA ALA A 78 -52.31 -9.86 -4.58
C ALA A 78 -51.83 -10.12 -6.02
N PRO A 79 -50.65 -9.59 -6.43
CA PRO A 79 -50.05 -9.98 -7.70
C PRO A 79 -49.66 -11.46 -7.63
N THR A 80 -50.13 -12.22 -8.63
CA THR A 80 -49.73 -13.59 -8.93
C THR A 80 -48.21 -13.73 -8.90
N ALA A 81 -47.72 -14.62 -8.05
CA ALA A 81 -46.32 -15.04 -8.04
C ALA A 81 -45.97 -15.61 -9.42
N THR A 82 -45.11 -14.89 -10.15
CA THR A 82 -44.41 -15.47 -11.29
C THR A 82 -43.49 -16.55 -10.77
N THR A 83 -43.68 -17.77 -11.24
CA THR A 83 -42.79 -18.92 -11.01
C THR A 83 -41.35 -18.51 -11.28
N ALA A 84 -40.55 -18.39 -10.21
CA ALA A 84 -39.12 -18.21 -10.31
C ALA A 84 -38.52 -19.47 -10.96
N ALA A 85 -37.92 -19.30 -12.13
CA ALA A 85 -37.04 -20.29 -12.72
C ALA A 85 -35.89 -20.60 -11.74
N PRO A 86 -35.42 -21.86 -11.64
CA PRO A 86 -34.34 -22.21 -10.73
C PRO A 86 -33.07 -21.44 -11.11
N ALA A 87 -32.65 -20.51 -10.25
CA ALA A 87 -31.33 -19.92 -10.30
C ALA A 87 -30.31 -21.04 -10.05
N GLY A 88 -29.53 -21.39 -11.07
CA GLY A 88 -28.40 -22.30 -10.94
C GLY A 88 -27.34 -21.77 -9.97
N PRO A 89 -26.33 -22.58 -9.60
CA PRO A 89 -25.41 -22.35 -8.47
C PRO A 89 -24.45 -21.13 -8.60
N VAL A 90 -24.64 -20.26 -9.59
CA VAL A 90 -23.72 -19.13 -9.90
C VAL A 90 -23.59 -18.07 -8.80
N THR A 91 -24.55 -17.96 -7.88
CA THR A 91 -24.51 -16.95 -6.81
C THR A 91 -23.62 -17.38 -5.63
N ALA A 92 -23.53 -18.68 -5.34
CA ALA A 92 -22.77 -19.19 -4.20
C ALA A 92 -21.26 -19.11 -4.44
N GLU A 93 -20.77 -19.53 -5.62
CA GLU A 93 -19.34 -19.46 -5.97
C GLU A 93 -18.83 -18.02 -6.09
N ARG A 94 -19.64 -17.09 -6.62
CA ARG A 94 -19.26 -15.68 -6.72
C ARG A 94 -19.19 -14.99 -5.35
N THR A 95 -19.98 -15.46 -4.37
CA THR A 95 -19.95 -14.93 -3.00
C THR A 95 -18.76 -15.50 -2.23
N ALA A 96 -18.49 -16.81 -2.33
CA ALA A 96 -17.30 -17.42 -1.74
C ALA A 96 -16.00 -16.84 -2.31
N ALA A 97 -15.90 -16.66 -3.63
CA ALA A 97 -14.74 -16.01 -4.25
C ALA A 97 -14.59 -14.52 -3.87
N ALA A 98 -15.69 -13.85 -3.49
CA ALA A 98 -15.65 -12.48 -2.98
C ALA A 98 -15.14 -12.41 -1.53
N GLU A 99 -15.38 -13.43 -0.71
CA GLU A 99 -14.82 -13.52 0.64
C GLU A 99 -13.31 -13.84 0.63
N GLU A 100 -12.83 -14.53 -0.40
CA GLU A 100 -11.42 -14.95 -0.50
C GLU A 100 -10.53 -13.97 -1.28
N THR A 101 -11.08 -12.89 -1.85
CA THR A 101 -10.31 -11.90 -2.62
C THR A 101 -10.49 -10.46 -2.10
N PHE A 102 -9.58 -9.57 -2.50
CA PHE A 102 -9.66 -8.14 -2.19
C PHE A 102 -10.46 -7.40 -3.26
N ALA A 103 -11.39 -6.55 -2.82
CA ALA A 103 -12.11 -5.66 -3.73
C ALA A 103 -11.20 -4.52 -4.21
N ARG A 104 -11.55 -3.89 -5.33
CA ARG A 104 -10.79 -2.76 -5.88
C ARG A 104 -10.61 -1.63 -4.87
N ASP A 105 -11.65 -1.30 -4.11
CA ASP A 105 -11.64 -0.16 -3.20
C ASP A 105 -10.76 -0.42 -1.95
N ASP A 106 -10.69 -1.69 -1.50
CA ASP A 106 -9.75 -2.12 -0.46
C ASP A 106 -8.30 -1.97 -0.95
N LEU A 107 -8.03 -2.43 -2.18
CA LEU A 107 -6.72 -2.35 -2.81
C LEU A 107 -6.31 -0.90 -3.06
N MET A 108 -7.26 -0.05 -3.47
CA MET A 108 -7.04 1.39 -3.63
C MET A 108 -6.59 2.00 -2.31
N SER A 109 -7.35 1.77 -1.24
CA SER A 109 -7.06 2.32 0.08
C SER A 109 -5.71 1.84 0.61
N ALA A 110 -5.40 0.56 0.44
CA ALA A 110 -4.10 -0.01 0.81
C ALA A 110 -2.95 0.58 -0.01
N ALA A 111 -3.14 0.73 -1.32
CA ALA A 111 -2.15 1.30 -2.21
C ALA A 111 -1.95 2.81 -1.98
N GLU A 112 -2.99 3.57 -1.65
CA GLU A 112 -2.87 4.97 -1.21
C GLU A 112 -2.11 5.10 0.11
N GLY A 113 -2.23 4.13 1.02
CA GLY A 113 -1.40 4.05 2.21
C GLY A 113 0.09 3.91 1.89
N VAL A 114 0.42 3.28 0.75
CA VAL A 114 1.78 3.19 0.23
C VAL A 114 2.14 4.48 -0.51
N PHE A 115 1.46 4.81 -1.61
CA PHE A 115 1.86 5.87 -2.54
C PHE A 115 1.48 7.29 -2.12
N GLY A 116 0.60 7.44 -1.14
CA GLY A 116 -0.05 8.70 -0.79
C GLY A 116 -1.39 8.86 -1.51
N LYS A 117 -2.31 9.60 -0.88
CA LYS A 117 -3.62 9.93 -1.44
C LYS A 117 -3.48 10.75 -2.73
N GLY A 118 -4.38 10.53 -3.69
CA GLY A 118 -4.44 11.33 -4.92
C GLY A 118 -3.35 11.00 -5.93
N ALA A 119 -2.76 9.80 -5.86
CA ALA A 119 -1.90 9.28 -6.91
C ALA A 119 -2.69 9.11 -8.21
N GLN A 120 -2.73 10.14 -9.04
CA GLN A 120 -3.69 10.33 -10.14
C GLN A 120 -3.71 9.17 -11.16
N GLY A 121 -2.59 8.47 -11.35
CA GLY A 121 -2.50 7.30 -12.22
C GLY A 121 -2.81 5.95 -11.58
N LEU A 122 -2.85 5.87 -10.24
CA LEU A 122 -2.97 4.61 -9.50
C LEU A 122 -4.32 3.94 -9.76
N ALA A 123 -5.39 4.73 -9.80
CA ALA A 123 -6.73 4.23 -10.07
C ALA A 123 -6.83 3.54 -11.43
N GLY A 124 -6.33 4.20 -12.48
CA GLY A 124 -6.29 3.62 -13.81
C GLY A 124 -5.40 2.39 -13.90
N MET A 125 -4.28 2.37 -13.18
CA MET A 125 -3.40 1.20 -13.13
C MET A 125 -4.10 0.00 -12.48
N LEU A 126 -4.71 0.19 -11.31
CA LEU A 126 -5.44 -0.87 -10.62
C LEU A 126 -6.61 -1.37 -11.47
N GLU A 127 -7.42 -0.47 -12.03
CA GLU A 127 -8.53 -0.84 -12.90
C GLU A 127 -8.07 -1.70 -14.08
N LYS A 128 -6.98 -1.31 -14.74
CA LYS A 128 -6.42 -2.07 -15.86
C LYS A 128 -5.94 -3.46 -15.43
N VAL A 129 -5.23 -3.56 -14.31
CA VAL A 129 -4.72 -4.86 -13.83
C VAL A 129 -5.86 -5.76 -13.36
N LEU A 130 -6.84 -5.23 -12.63
CA LEU A 130 -7.98 -5.97 -12.10
C LEU A 130 -8.93 -6.44 -13.19
N SER A 131 -9.12 -5.65 -14.25
CA SER A 131 -9.94 -6.05 -15.41
C SER A 131 -9.30 -7.19 -16.21
N GLU A 132 -7.97 -7.22 -16.31
CA GLU A 132 -7.26 -8.27 -17.06
C GLU A 132 -6.96 -9.52 -16.23
N GLN A 133 -6.65 -9.37 -14.94
CA GLN A 133 -6.19 -10.46 -14.06
C GLN A 133 -7.26 -10.94 -13.08
N GLY A 134 -8.34 -10.19 -12.88
CA GLY A 134 -9.31 -10.42 -11.82
C GLY A 134 -8.84 -9.86 -10.47
N ARG A 135 -9.42 -10.36 -9.38
CA ARG A 135 -9.14 -9.90 -8.00
C ARG A 135 -8.06 -10.74 -7.31
N PRO A 136 -7.09 -10.12 -6.63
CA PRO A 136 -6.05 -10.83 -5.88
C PRO A 136 -6.56 -11.33 -4.53
N ASN A 137 -5.95 -12.40 -4.00
CA ASN A 137 -6.20 -12.91 -2.65
C ASN A 137 -5.12 -12.47 -1.63
N ALA A 138 -4.05 -11.81 -2.08
CA ALA A 138 -3.06 -11.13 -1.26
C ALA A 138 -2.57 -9.82 -1.90
N TYR A 139 -1.99 -8.94 -1.08
CA TYR A 139 -1.19 -7.83 -1.57
C TYR A 139 0.05 -7.61 -0.69
N ILE A 140 1.07 -6.93 -1.20
CA ILE A 140 2.25 -6.53 -0.45
C ILE A 140 2.39 -5.02 -0.49
N ALA A 141 2.46 -4.39 0.68
CA ALA A 141 2.80 -2.99 0.84
C ALA A 141 4.27 -2.87 1.28
N GLY A 142 5.09 -2.15 0.53
CA GLY A 142 6.51 -2.07 0.88
C GLY A 142 7.33 -1.02 0.15
N ARG A 143 8.65 -1.14 0.33
CA ARG A 143 9.66 -0.26 -0.25
C ARG A 143 10.81 -1.07 -0.81
N GLU A 144 11.45 -0.56 -1.83
CA GLU A 144 12.64 -1.15 -2.42
C GLU A 144 13.69 -0.10 -2.74
N ALA A 145 14.94 -0.44 -2.51
CA ALA A 145 16.10 0.31 -2.96
C ALA A 145 16.81 -0.49 -4.06
N SER A 146 17.24 0.19 -5.10
CA SER A 146 18.07 -0.36 -6.16
C SER A 146 19.36 0.43 -6.25
N GLY A 147 20.47 -0.28 -6.45
CA GLY A 147 21.73 0.34 -6.84
C GLY A 147 22.13 -0.22 -8.19
N ALA A 148 22.09 0.62 -9.23
CA ALA A 148 22.48 0.20 -10.58
C ALA A 148 23.14 1.37 -11.36
N PHE A 149 24.27 1.08 -12.03
CA PHE A 149 24.89 1.97 -13.02
C PHE A 149 24.66 1.47 -14.46
N VAL A 150 24.42 0.16 -14.65
CA VAL A 150 23.95 -0.48 -15.89
C VAL A 150 23.19 -1.76 -15.53
N VAL A 151 23.84 -2.63 -14.75
CA VAL A 151 23.27 -3.82 -14.10
C VAL A 151 23.49 -3.67 -12.60
N GLY A 152 22.49 -4.03 -11.81
CA GLY A 152 22.55 -3.90 -10.37
C GLY A 152 21.70 -4.92 -9.65
N VAL A 153 21.52 -4.66 -8.36
CA VAL A 153 20.65 -5.44 -7.48
C VAL A 153 19.61 -4.51 -6.86
N ARG A 154 18.40 -5.05 -6.71
CA ARG A 154 17.36 -4.46 -5.87
C ARG A 154 17.18 -5.26 -4.60
N TYR A 155 16.90 -4.56 -3.52
CA TYR A 155 16.50 -5.10 -2.23
C TYR A 155 15.23 -4.39 -1.79
N GLY A 156 14.25 -5.14 -1.32
CA GLY A 156 13.07 -4.54 -0.74
C GLY A 156 12.49 -5.33 0.41
N SER A 157 11.62 -4.66 1.13
CA SER A 157 10.92 -5.18 2.29
C SER A 157 9.52 -4.60 2.37
N GLY A 158 8.62 -5.38 2.95
CA GLY A 158 7.23 -4.99 3.11
C GLY A 158 6.46 -5.97 3.99
N VAL A 159 5.15 -5.78 4.00
CA VAL A 159 4.19 -6.67 4.66
C VAL A 159 3.25 -7.22 3.61
N MET A 160 3.17 -8.54 3.51
CA MET A 160 2.14 -9.22 2.76
C MET A 160 0.88 -9.31 3.63
N THR A 161 -0.26 -8.89 3.10
CA THR A 161 -1.58 -9.14 3.68
C THR A 161 -2.28 -10.17 2.82
N HIS A 162 -2.55 -11.36 3.38
CA HIS A 162 -3.36 -12.41 2.77
C HIS A 162 -4.79 -12.37 3.33
N LYS A 163 -5.79 -12.62 2.49
CA LYS A 163 -7.20 -12.49 2.87
C LYS A 163 -7.59 -13.41 4.04
N ILE A 164 -7.04 -14.62 4.06
CA ILE A 164 -7.36 -15.66 5.06
C ILE A 164 -6.25 -15.82 6.11
N GLU A 165 -4.99 -15.79 5.70
CA GLU A 165 -3.85 -16.09 6.58
C GLU A 165 -3.28 -14.87 7.31
N GLY A 166 -3.81 -13.67 7.04
CA GLY A 166 -3.38 -12.45 7.68
C GLY A 166 -2.05 -11.91 7.17
N GLN A 167 -1.31 -11.23 8.06
CA GLN A 167 -0.13 -10.46 7.69
C GLN A 167 1.18 -11.20 7.96
N ARG A 168 2.14 -11.10 7.02
CA ARG A 168 3.49 -11.63 7.20
C ARG A 168 4.54 -10.65 6.69
N PRO A 169 5.70 -10.52 7.36
CA PRO A 169 6.82 -9.77 6.82
C PRO A 169 7.35 -10.47 5.57
N VAL A 170 7.75 -9.69 4.57
CA VAL A 170 8.30 -10.22 3.34
C VAL A 170 9.46 -9.35 2.88
N TYR A 171 10.50 -10.02 2.39
CA TYR A 171 11.69 -9.41 1.82
C TYR A 171 11.87 -9.91 0.40
N TRP A 172 12.49 -9.12 -0.46
CA TRP A 172 12.81 -9.58 -1.79
C TRP A 172 14.12 -9.03 -2.32
N THR A 173 14.70 -9.79 -3.25
CA THR A 173 15.88 -9.40 -4.02
C THR A 173 15.67 -9.69 -5.50
N GLY A 174 16.39 -8.98 -6.37
CA GLY A 174 16.38 -9.29 -7.79
C GLY A 174 17.40 -8.48 -8.57
N PRO A 175 17.74 -8.89 -9.80
CA PRO A 175 18.52 -8.06 -10.72
C PRO A 175 17.76 -6.77 -11.01
N SER A 176 18.44 -5.62 -10.95
CA SER A 176 17.96 -4.34 -11.44
C SER A 176 18.71 -3.92 -12.69
N LEU A 177 18.00 -3.21 -13.58
CA LEU A 177 18.55 -2.64 -14.81
C LEU A 177 18.13 -1.18 -14.83
N GLY A 178 19.08 -0.27 -15.01
CA GLY A 178 18.80 1.16 -14.98
C GLY A 178 19.88 1.99 -14.30
N PHE A 179 19.62 3.30 -14.24
CA PHE A 179 20.46 4.30 -13.61
C PHE A 179 19.76 4.78 -12.33
N ASP A 180 19.75 3.92 -11.32
CA ASP A 180 19.30 4.25 -9.97
C ASP A 180 20.56 4.48 -9.13
N VAL A 181 21.13 5.67 -9.29
CA VAL A 181 22.30 6.14 -8.55
C VAL A 181 21.80 7.09 -7.48
N GLY A 182 21.75 6.63 -6.23
CA GLY A 182 21.25 7.40 -5.09
C GLY A 182 20.31 6.52 -4.27
N GLY A 183 20.67 6.24 -3.02
CA GLY A 183 20.04 5.25 -2.15
C GLY A 183 18.61 5.55 -1.66
N ASP A 184 17.80 6.19 -2.49
CA ASP A 184 16.40 6.46 -2.18
C ASP A 184 15.55 5.19 -2.34
N ALA A 185 14.83 4.85 -1.29
CA ALA A 185 13.93 3.69 -1.28
C ALA A 185 12.58 4.06 -1.90
N ASN A 186 12.35 3.53 -3.10
CA ASN A 186 11.10 3.62 -3.86
C ASN A 186 9.97 2.86 -3.18
N LYS A 187 8.75 3.34 -3.36
CA LYS A 187 7.56 2.66 -2.86
C LYS A 187 7.08 1.63 -3.87
N VAL A 188 6.60 0.48 -3.39
CA VAL A 188 6.08 -0.59 -4.24
C VAL A 188 4.84 -1.22 -3.61
N PHE A 189 3.87 -1.52 -4.46
CA PHE A 189 2.67 -2.27 -4.08
C PHE A 189 2.54 -3.48 -4.99
N VAL A 190 2.46 -4.68 -4.44
CA VAL A 190 2.41 -5.92 -5.23
C VAL A 190 1.04 -6.55 -5.07
N LEU A 191 0.34 -6.77 -6.18
CA LEU A 191 -0.85 -7.62 -6.18
C LEU A 191 -0.43 -9.08 -6.28
N VAL A 192 -1.01 -9.96 -5.46
CA VAL A 192 -0.66 -11.38 -5.40
C VAL A 192 -1.92 -12.22 -5.61
N TYR A 193 -1.86 -13.13 -6.58
CA TYR A 193 -2.98 -13.96 -6.99
C TYR A 193 -2.66 -15.42 -6.79
N ASN A 194 -3.70 -16.21 -6.53
CA ASN A 194 -3.66 -17.66 -6.39
C ASN A 194 -2.66 -18.13 -5.32
N LEU A 195 -2.43 -17.32 -4.28
CA LEU A 195 -1.56 -17.70 -3.17
C LEU A 195 -2.39 -18.48 -2.16
N TYR A 196 -2.42 -19.81 -2.24
CA TYR A 196 -3.24 -20.64 -1.35
C TYR A 196 -2.55 -20.92 -0.01
N ASP A 197 -1.22 -21.01 -0.03
CA ASP A 197 -0.36 -21.08 1.14
C ASP A 197 0.65 -19.93 1.07
N SER A 198 0.67 -19.10 2.11
CA SER A 198 1.59 -17.96 2.22
C SER A 198 3.07 -18.37 2.13
N GLN A 199 3.43 -19.62 2.43
CA GLN A 199 4.79 -20.14 2.25
C GLN A 199 5.18 -20.28 0.78
N GLU A 200 4.23 -20.41 -0.15
CA GLU A 200 4.50 -20.42 -1.59
C GLU A 200 5.03 -19.07 -2.08
N LEU A 201 4.76 -17.98 -1.36
CA LEU A 201 5.30 -16.66 -1.66
C LEU A 201 6.82 -16.64 -1.59
N TYR A 202 7.46 -17.38 -0.67
CA TYR A 202 8.90 -17.27 -0.39
C TYR A 202 9.78 -18.03 -1.37
N ARG A 203 9.62 -17.71 -2.66
CA ARG A 203 10.26 -18.37 -3.81
C ARG A 203 10.78 -17.34 -4.81
N ARG A 204 11.41 -17.83 -5.88
CA ARG A 204 11.88 -17.00 -7.01
C ARG A 204 10.84 -16.93 -8.11
N TYR A 205 10.36 -15.75 -8.44
CA TYR A 205 9.37 -15.51 -9.49
C TYR A 205 10.04 -14.88 -10.71
N PRO A 206 10.21 -15.62 -11.82
CA PRO A 206 10.68 -15.02 -13.06
C PRO A 206 9.65 -14.05 -13.62
N ALA A 207 10.14 -13.04 -14.32
CA ALA A 207 9.32 -12.12 -15.09
C ALA A 207 8.70 -12.86 -16.28
N ALA A 208 7.40 -12.63 -16.49
CA ALA A 208 6.74 -13.07 -17.70
C ALA A 208 7.15 -12.13 -18.84
N GLU A 209 7.61 -12.71 -19.95
CA GLU A 209 8.06 -11.94 -21.11
C GLU A 209 6.97 -10.96 -21.59
N GLY A 210 7.36 -9.70 -21.84
CA GLY A 210 6.55 -8.73 -22.57
C GLY A 210 5.36 -8.09 -21.84
N ARG A 211 5.10 -8.39 -20.56
CA ARG A 211 3.94 -7.83 -19.84
C ARG A 211 4.34 -6.71 -18.88
N VAL A 212 4.37 -5.49 -19.41
CA VAL A 212 4.53 -4.27 -18.62
C VAL A 212 3.43 -3.28 -18.97
N TYR A 213 2.81 -2.70 -17.95
CA TYR A 213 1.76 -1.69 -18.10
C TYR A 213 2.25 -0.33 -17.64
N PHE A 214 1.85 0.72 -18.35
CA PHE A 214 2.11 2.11 -17.97
C PHE A 214 0.82 2.90 -17.96
N VAL A 215 0.46 3.47 -16.80
CA VAL A 215 -0.75 4.27 -16.64
C VAL A 215 -0.46 5.41 -15.67
N GLY A 216 -0.60 6.66 -16.13
CA GLY A 216 -0.53 7.86 -15.28
C GLY A 216 0.71 7.95 -14.39
N GLY A 217 1.89 7.57 -14.90
CA GLY A 217 3.13 7.59 -14.13
C GLY A 217 3.36 6.39 -13.22
N PHE A 218 2.54 5.34 -13.32
CA PHE A 218 2.79 4.04 -12.70
C PHE A 218 3.27 3.03 -13.72
N ALA A 219 4.11 2.10 -13.26
CA ALA A 219 4.57 0.94 -14.01
C ALA A 219 4.19 -0.35 -13.27
N ALA A 220 3.64 -1.34 -13.97
CA ALA A 220 3.35 -2.65 -13.42
C ALA A 220 4.07 -3.74 -14.21
N THR A 221 4.78 -4.64 -13.53
CA THR A 221 5.49 -5.78 -14.12
C THR A 221 4.81 -7.09 -13.74
N TYR A 222 4.85 -8.10 -14.60
CA TYR A 222 4.22 -9.39 -14.30
C TYR A 222 5.25 -10.47 -13.98
N LEU A 223 5.09 -11.17 -12.85
CA LEU A 223 5.92 -12.30 -12.44
C LEU A 223 5.05 -13.53 -12.19
N ARG A 224 5.53 -14.72 -12.57
CA ARG A 224 4.75 -15.96 -12.40
C ARG A 224 5.62 -17.14 -12.04
N ARG A 225 5.12 -18.00 -11.14
CA ARG A 225 5.65 -19.34 -10.86
C ARG A 225 4.47 -20.27 -10.62
N GLY A 226 4.35 -21.32 -11.44
CA GLY A 226 3.15 -22.16 -11.42
C GLY A 226 1.91 -21.29 -11.61
N ASP A 227 0.94 -21.43 -10.72
CA ASP A 227 -0.31 -20.67 -10.75
C ASP A 227 -0.23 -19.33 -10.00
N VAL A 228 0.80 -19.13 -9.17
CA VAL A 228 0.96 -17.91 -8.38
C VAL A 228 1.49 -16.78 -9.26
N VAL A 229 0.77 -15.65 -9.23
CA VAL A 229 1.07 -14.46 -10.03
C VAL A 229 1.31 -13.28 -9.11
N LEU A 230 2.39 -12.54 -9.38
CA LEU A 230 2.71 -11.31 -8.68
C LEU A 230 2.79 -10.16 -9.69
N ILE A 231 2.15 -9.05 -9.34
CA ILE A 231 2.17 -7.83 -10.16
C ILE A 231 2.68 -6.67 -9.32
N PRO A 232 4.01 -6.45 -9.29
CA PRO A 232 4.58 -5.27 -8.64
C PRO A 232 4.27 -3.99 -9.40
N ILE A 233 3.68 -3.01 -8.71
CA ILE A 233 3.32 -1.68 -9.18
C ILE A 233 4.24 -0.65 -8.52
N ARG A 234 4.78 0.28 -9.31
CA ARG A 234 5.74 1.31 -8.88
C ARG A 234 5.38 2.68 -9.45
N LEU A 235 5.69 3.73 -8.71
CA LEU A 235 5.60 5.11 -9.21
C LEU A 235 6.89 5.49 -9.96
N GLY A 236 6.76 6.04 -11.17
CA GLY A 236 7.87 6.51 -11.98
C GLY A 236 7.43 6.91 -13.39
N VAL A 237 7.75 8.15 -13.79
CA VAL A 237 7.53 8.65 -15.16
C VAL A 237 8.53 8.00 -16.11
N GLY A 238 8.03 7.34 -17.16
CA GLY A 238 8.67 6.98 -18.44
C GLY A 238 10.15 6.56 -18.47
N TRP A 239 10.48 5.54 -19.26
CA TRP A 239 11.83 5.18 -19.72
C TRP A 239 12.97 4.98 -18.69
N ARG A 240 12.78 5.24 -17.38
CA ARG A 240 13.61 4.72 -16.26
C ARG A 240 13.41 3.20 -16.08
N LEU A 241 13.20 2.55 -17.22
CA LEU A 241 12.80 1.19 -17.50
C LEU A 241 13.96 0.25 -17.25
N GLY A 242 14.20 -0.02 -15.97
CA GLY A 242 14.17 -1.42 -15.62
C GLY A 242 12.78 -1.95 -15.90
N ALA A 243 12.50 -2.36 -17.15
CA ALA A 243 11.77 -3.62 -17.24
C ALA A 243 12.57 -4.54 -16.33
N ASN A 244 11.98 -4.96 -15.22
CA ASN A 244 12.65 -5.79 -14.25
C ASN A 244 12.77 -7.18 -14.89
N VAL A 245 13.62 -7.28 -15.91
CA VAL A 245 13.91 -8.51 -16.63
C VAL A 245 14.71 -9.39 -15.69
N GLY A 246 14.33 -10.65 -15.65
CA GLY A 246 14.89 -11.62 -14.72
C GLY A 246 13.84 -12.06 -13.71
N TYR A 247 14.09 -11.85 -12.42
CA TYR A 247 13.26 -12.43 -11.37
C TYR A 247 13.16 -11.53 -10.13
N MET A 248 12.21 -11.85 -9.25
CA MET A 248 12.24 -11.43 -7.84
C MET A 248 12.23 -12.66 -6.95
N ARG A 249 13.20 -12.77 -6.03
CA ARG A 249 13.23 -13.81 -5.02
C ARG A 249 12.69 -13.25 -3.72
N PHE A 250 11.58 -13.79 -3.27
CA PHE A 250 10.95 -13.43 -2.00
C PHE A 250 11.46 -14.36 -0.89
N SER A 251 11.57 -13.84 0.33
CA SER A 251 11.99 -14.57 1.51
C SER A 251 11.29 -14.05 2.77
N GLU A 252 11.12 -14.94 3.73
CA GLU A 252 10.53 -14.62 5.03
C GLU A 252 11.51 -13.85 5.93
N LYS A 253 12.81 -14.13 5.80
CA LYS A 253 13.87 -13.47 6.55
C LYS A 253 14.60 -12.47 5.65
N SER A 254 14.98 -11.34 6.25
CA SER A 254 15.89 -10.40 5.61
C SER A 254 17.22 -11.09 5.37
N LYS A 255 17.64 -11.17 4.10
CA LYS A 255 18.98 -11.61 3.73
C LYS A 255 19.69 -10.43 3.09
N TRP A 256 20.70 -9.91 3.77
CA TRP A 256 21.58 -8.88 3.23
C TRP A 256 22.47 -9.42 2.10
N LEU A 257 22.65 -10.75 2.01
CA LEU A 257 23.46 -11.44 0.99
C LEU A 257 22.58 -12.32 0.07
N PRO A 258 22.63 -12.18 -1.27
CA PRO A 258 21.65 -12.74 -2.20
C PRO A 258 21.94 -14.18 -2.72
N PHE A 259 22.87 -14.92 -2.12
CA PHE A 259 23.23 -16.30 -2.50
C PHE A 259 22.73 -17.37 -1.53
#